data_AF-R2XNY1-F1
#
_entry.id   AF-R2XNY1-F1
#
_cell.length_a   1.000
_cell.length_b   1.000
_cell.length_c   1.000
_cell.angle_alpha   90.00
_cell.angle_beta   90.00
_cell.angle_gamma   90.00
#
_symmetry.space_group_name_H-M   'P 1'
#
loop_
_entity.id
_entity.type
_entity.pdbx_description
1 polymer ?
#
loop_
_entity_poly.entity_id
_entity_poly.type
_entity_poly.pdbx_seq_one_letter_code
_entity_poly.pdbx_strand_id
1 'polypeptide(L)'
;MLNFISTNKAPNFQYTKEIGQVLMNTLSFSVALQTKDYSTFSPEVLEQMEREPEWLYDITNWLQVTIVNSLLQSDNYDSIDEIVREFNCLLSLYDVARQREFTPSENHLFLNIHDKFLALLLTDEELITYLLEVG
;
A
#
# COMPACT_ATOMS: atom_id res chain seq x y z
N MET A 1 -7.48 -20.30 4.66
CA MET A 1 -6.12 -20.87 4.48
C MET A 1 -5.20 -20.00 5.32
N LEU A 2 -4.43 -20.58 6.25
CA LEU A 2 -3.35 -19.85 6.91
C LEU A 2 -2.21 -19.76 5.90
N ASN A 3 -2.13 -18.66 5.15
CA ASN A 3 -1.00 -18.39 4.28
C ASN A 3 0.15 -17.93 5.18
N PHE A 4 0.97 -18.87 5.64
CA PHE A 4 2.20 -18.54 6.33
C PHE A 4 3.12 -17.83 5.34
N ILE A 5 3.52 -16.60 5.66
CA ILE A 5 4.56 -15.90 4.92
C ILE A 5 5.82 -16.76 4.98
N SER A 6 6.28 -17.20 3.82
CA SER A 6 7.52 -17.96 3.67
C SER A 6 8.55 -17.01 3.05
N THR A 7 9.53 -16.59 3.85
CA THR A 7 10.65 -15.79 3.35
C THR A 7 11.94 -16.25 3.99
N ASN A 8 12.99 -16.37 3.18
CA ASN A 8 14.37 -16.61 3.63
C ASN A 8 15.14 -15.30 3.86
N LYS A 9 14.50 -14.15 3.58
CA LYS A 9 15.09 -12.82 3.73
C LYS A 9 14.67 -12.20 5.06
N ALA A 10 15.61 -11.57 5.75
CA ALA A 10 15.32 -10.87 7.00
C ALA A 10 14.52 -9.59 6.71
N PRO A 11 13.40 -9.31 7.39
CA PRO A 11 12.69 -8.05 7.23
C PRO A 11 13.53 -6.87 7.74
N ASN A 12 13.55 -5.78 6.97
CA ASN A 12 14.23 -4.55 7.33
C ASN A 12 13.37 -3.68 8.28
N PHE A 13 13.17 -4.15 9.50
CA PHE A 13 12.26 -3.52 10.47
C PHE A 13 12.57 -2.05 10.76
N GLN A 14 13.81 -1.58 10.55
CA GLN A 14 14.16 -0.17 10.67
C GLN A 14 13.35 0.76 9.74
N TYR A 15 12.82 0.23 8.63
CA TYR A 15 12.04 0.97 7.64
C TYR A 15 10.52 0.73 7.75
N THR A 16 10.06 0.10 8.85
CA THR A 16 8.63 -0.23 9.05
C THR A 16 7.73 1.00 8.92
N LYS A 17 8.17 2.14 9.46
CA LYS A 17 7.39 3.37 9.45
C LYS A 17 7.27 3.94 8.04
N GLU A 18 8.38 4.01 7.32
CA GLU A 18 8.49 4.57 5.98
C GLU A 18 7.71 3.74 4.97
N ILE A 19 7.93 2.42 4.95
CA ILE A 19 7.20 1.50 4.06
C ILE A 19 5.72 1.43 4.43
N GLY A 20 5.38 1.47 5.72
CA GLY A 20 4.00 1.57 6.18
C GLY A 20 3.32 2.84 5.67
N GLN A 21 4.00 3.98 5.71
CA GLN A 21 3.48 5.25 5.18
C GLN A 21 3.30 5.19 3.66
N VAL A 22 4.23 4.57 2.91
CA VAL A 22 4.10 4.36 1.46
C VAL A 22 2.84 3.54 1.15
N LEU A 23 2.62 2.44 1.88
CA LEU A 23 1.44 1.60 1.70
C LEU A 23 0.15 2.38 1.99
N MET A 24 0.09 3.11 3.11
CA MET A 24 -1.08 3.91 3.49
C MET A 24 -1.34 5.09 2.54
N ASN A 25 -0.29 5.75 2.05
CA ASN A 25 -0.41 6.80 1.03
C ASN A 25 -0.98 6.22 -0.26
N THR A 26 -0.51 5.03 -0.67
CA THR A 26 -1.05 4.34 -1.86
C THR A 26 -2.54 4.08 -1.71
N LEU A 27 -3.00 3.57 -0.56
CA LEU A 27 -4.43 3.35 -0.31
C LEU A 27 -5.22 4.67 -0.34
N SER A 28 -4.73 5.70 0.36
CA SER A 28 -5.35 7.02 0.42
C SER A 28 -5.52 7.64 -0.97
N PHE A 29 -4.46 7.66 -1.77
CA PHE A 29 -4.46 8.24 -3.11
C PHE A 29 -5.36 7.46 -4.07
N SER A 30 -5.33 6.13 -4.00
CA SER A 30 -6.17 5.24 -4.81
C SER A 30 -7.66 5.47 -4.57
N VAL A 31 -8.09 5.53 -3.30
CA VAL A 31 -9.50 5.77 -2.99
C VAL A 31 -9.89 7.21 -3.33
N ALA A 32 -9.02 8.19 -3.10
CA ALA A 32 -9.27 9.58 -3.47
C ALA A 32 -9.43 9.78 -4.98
N LEU A 33 -8.67 9.06 -5.83
CA LEU A 33 -8.84 9.12 -7.28
C LEU A 33 -10.25 8.68 -7.73
N GLN A 34 -10.84 7.72 -7.03
CA GLN A 34 -12.18 7.19 -7.33
C GLN A 34 -13.29 8.07 -6.75
N THR A 35 -13.14 8.46 -5.48
CA THR A 35 -14.17 9.19 -4.72
C THR A 35 -14.14 10.69 -4.93
N LYS A 36 -13.00 11.23 -5.42
CA LYS A 36 -12.68 12.67 -5.47
C LYS A 36 -12.73 13.37 -4.11
N ASP A 37 -12.66 12.60 -3.02
CA ASP A 37 -12.57 13.11 -1.66
C ASP A 37 -11.10 13.17 -1.22
N TYR A 38 -10.58 14.40 -1.11
CA TYR A 38 -9.21 14.73 -0.69
C TYR A 38 -9.13 15.24 0.76
N SER A 39 -10.19 15.09 1.55
CA SER A 39 -10.29 15.64 2.92
C SER A 39 -9.21 15.16 3.89
N THR A 40 -8.57 14.03 3.60
CA THR A 40 -7.50 13.44 4.42
C THR A 40 -6.10 13.80 3.93
N PHE A 41 -5.96 14.56 2.84
CA PHE A 41 -4.67 14.91 2.25
C PHE A 41 -4.00 16.03 3.04
N SER A 42 -2.67 15.96 3.15
CA SER A 42 -1.90 17.04 3.76
C SER A 42 -1.86 18.27 2.85
N PRO A 43 -1.63 19.47 3.40
CA PRO A 43 -1.51 20.69 2.60
C PRO A 43 -0.47 20.58 1.48
N GLU A 44 0.66 19.90 1.74
CA GLU A 44 1.73 19.72 0.76
C GLU A 44 1.27 18.89 -0.44
N VAL A 45 0.46 17.85 -0.21
CA VAL A 45 -0.12 17.03 -1.28
C VAL A 45 -1.12 17.85 -2.11
N LEU A 46 -1.94 18.65 -1.45
CA LEU A 46 -2.91 19.52 -2.12
C LEU A 46 -2.20 20.58 -2.98
N GLU A 47 -1.15 21.23 -2.46
CA GLU A 47 -0.33 22.17 -3.22
C GLU A 47 0.33 21.50 -4.44
N GLN A 48 0.81 20.27 -4.30
CA GLN A 48 1.40 19.53 -5.41
C GLN A 48 0.37 19.22 -6.51
N MET A 49 -0.84 18.80 -6.12
CA MET A 49 -1.95 18.57 -7.06
C MET A 49 -2.41 19.84 -7.77
N GLU A 50 -2.35 21.00 -7.11
CA GLU A 50 -2.65 22.29 -7.73
C GLU A 50 -1.58 22.69 -8.76
N ARG A 51 -0.31 22.38 -8.49
CA ARG A 51 0.81 22.66 -9.40
C ARG A 51 0.82 21.72 -10.60
N GLU A 52 0.53 20.44 -10.38
CA GLU A 52 0.60 19.36 -11.36
C GLU A 52 -0.71 18.55 -11.36
N PRO A 53 -1.68 18.87 -12.22
CA PRO A 53 -3.02 18.25 -12.18
C PRO A 53 -3.05 16.73 -12.35
N GLU A 54 -2.08 16.16 -13.08
CA GLU A 54 -1.95 14.72 -13.31
C GLU A 54 -1.18 14.00 -12.19
N TRP A 55 -0.56 14.75 -11.27
CA TRP A 55 0.35 14.21 -10.26
C TRP A 55 -0.28 13.09 -9.44
N LEU A 56 -1.53 13.27 -9.00
CA LEU A 56 -2.21 12.26 -8.18
C LEU A 56 -2.41 10.95 -8.96
N TYR A 57 -2.74 11.03 -10.25
CA TYR A 57 -2.90 9.85 -11.09
C TYR A 57 -1.54 9.14 -11.28
N ASP A 58 -0.52 9.91 -11.65
CA ASP A 58 0.81 9.39 -11.94
C ASP A 58 1.46 8.73 -10.72
N ILE A 59 1.43 9.40 -9.56
CA ILE A 59 2.02 8.86 -8.33
C ILE A 59 1.27 7.63 -7.84
N THR A 60 -0.06 7.62 -7.95
CA THR A 60 -0.86 6.46 -7.52
C THR A 60 -0.57 5.25 -8.40
N ASN A 61 -0.54 5.45 -9.71
CA ASN A 61 -0.26 4.37 -10.66
C ASN A 61 1.15 3.81 -10.44
N TRP A 62 2.15 4.70 -10.28
CA TRP A 62 3.52 4.28 -10.00
C TRP A 62 3.63 3.50 -8.67
N LEU A 63 2.99 3.97 -7.60
CA LEU A 63 2.98 3.29 -6.30
C LEU A 63 2.33 1.91 -6.37
N GLN A 64 1.17 1.80 -7.02
CA GLN A 64 0.47 0.51 -7.18
C GLN A 64 1.33 -0.49 -7.96
N VAL A 65 1.90 -0.07 -9.10
CA VAL A 65 2.77 -0.93 -9.92
C VAL A 65 4.00 -1.36 -9.14
N THR A 66 4.63 -0.44 -8.39
CA THR A 66 5.82 -0.71 -7.58
C THR A 66 5.52 -1.75 -6.49
N ILE A 67 4.44 -1.57 -5.74
CA ILE A 67 4.01 -2.51 -4.69
C ILE A 67 3.68 -3.88 -5.29
N VAL A 68 2.88 -3.93 -6.37
CA VAL A 68 2.49 -5.20 -7.00
C VAL A 68 3.71 -5.97 -7.51
N ASN A 69 4.65 -5.29 -8.15
CA ASN A 69 5.87 -5.91 -8.67
C ASN A 69 6.74 -6.47 -7.54
N SER A 70 6.92 -5.72 -6.45
CA SER A 70 7.65 -6.18 -5.26
C SER A 70 6.99 -7.42 -4.64
N LEU A 71 5.66 -7.40 -4.46
CA LEU A 71 4.92 -8.53 -3.93
C LEU A 71 5.00 -9.76 -4.84
N LEU A 72 4.99 -9.58 -6.16
CA LEU A 72 5.12 -10.69 -7.12
C LEU A 72 6.49 -11.38 -7.01
N GLN A 73 7.55 -10.63 -6.71
CA GLN A 73 8.90 -11.16 -6.53
C GLN A 73 9.13 -11.81 -5.17
N SER A 74 8.16 -11.77 -4.26
CA SER A 74 8.30 -12.29 -2.90
C SER A 74 8.14 -13.81 -2.78
N ASP A 75 7.78 -14.52 -3.85
CA ASP A 75 7.43 -15.96 -3.85
C ASP A 75 6.24 -16.34 -2.92
N ASN A 76 5.49 -15.35 -2.41
CA ASN A 76 4.35 -15.55 -1.51
C ASN A 76 2.97 -15.45 -2.20
N TYR A 77 2.96 -15.27 -3.52
CA TYR A 77 1.77 -15.21 -4.35
C TYR A 77 1.95 -16.08 -5.58
N ASP A 78 0.90 -16.82 -5.95
CA ASP A 78 0.93 -17.66 -7.14
C ASP A 78 0.72 -16.86 -8.43
N SER A 79 0.12 -15.67 -8.32
CA SER A 79 -0.24 -14.83 -9.47
C SER A 79 -0.45 -13.36 -9.12
N ILE A 80 -0.34 -12.49 -10.14
CA ILE A 80 -0.71 -11.07 -10.04
C ILE A 80 -2.18 -10.91 -9.65
N ASP A 81 -3.07 -11.76 -10.15
CA ASP A 81 -4.51 -11.70 -9.85
C ASP A 81 -4.81 -11.87 -8.36
N GLU A 82 -4.03 -12.70 -7.66
CA GLU A 82 -4.14 -12.86 -6.21
C GLU A 82 -3.75 -11.58 -5.47
N ILE A 83 -2.62 -10.96 -5.86
CA ILE A 83 -2.13 -9.70 -5.30
C ILE A 83 -3.18 -8.60 -5.51
N VAL A 84 -3.66 -8.45 -6.75
CA VAL A 84 -4.65 -7.43 -7.12
C VAL A 84 -5.96 -7.63 -6.35
N ARG A 85 -6.39 -8.87 -6.13
CA ARG A 85 -7.58 -9.17 -5.32
C ARG A 85 -7.40 -8.76 -3.86
N GLU A 86 -6.27 -9.07 -3.24
CA GLU A 86 -5.97 -8.66 -1.86
C GLU A 86 -5.81 -7.14 -1.76
N PHE A 87 -5.15 -6.50 -2.73
CA PHE A 87 -4.98 -5.05 -2.79
C PHE A 87 -6.33 -4.33 -2.93
N ASN A 88 -7.22 -4.80 -3.80
CA ASN A 88 -8.58 -4.27 -3.94
C ASN A 88 -9.42 -4.48 -2.68
N CYS A 89 -9.19 -5.57 -1.94
CA CYS A 89 -9.82 -5.78 -0.64
C CYS A 89 -9.35 -4.73 0.37
N LEU A 90 -8.04 -4.43 0.43
CA LEU A 90 -7.50 -3.33 1.24
C LEU A 90 -8.10 -1.98 0.86
N LEU A 91 -8.21 -1.67 -0.44
CA LEU A 91 -8.84 -0.42 -0.89
C LEU A 91 -10.29 -0.30 -0.41
N SER A 92 -11.07 -1.37 -0.55
CA SER A 92 -12.46 -1.41 -0.14
C SER A 92 -12.61 -1.23 1.38
N LEU A 93 -11.76 -1.91 2.15
CA LEU A 93 -11.74 -1.75 3.61
C LEU A 93 -11.28 -0.35 4.01
N TYR A 94 -10.25 0.20 3.36
CA TYR A 94 -9.79 1.56 3.63
C TYR A 94 -10.90 2.60 3.39
N ASP A 95 -11.66 2.47 2.30
CA ASP A 95 -12.82 3.35 2.04
C ASP A 95 -13.90 3.23 3.14
N VAL A 96 -14.18 2.01 3.61
CA VAL A 96 -15.09 1.80 4.75
C VAL A 96 -14.58 2.51 6.01
N ALA A 97 -13.28 2.40 6.32
CA ALA A 97 -12.67 3.05 7.50
C ALA A 97 -12.74 4.58 7.47
N ARG A 98 -12.76 5.18 6.28
CA ARG A 98 -12.95 6.64 6.14
C ARG A 98 -14.37 7.09 6.50
N GLN A 99 -15.34 6.20 6.32
CA GLN A 99 -16.76 6.52 6.46
C GLN A 99 -17.32 6.13 7.83
N ARG A 100 -16.79 5.06 8.43
CA ARG A 100 -17.20 4.57 9.76
C ARG A 100 -16.11 3.73 10.41
N GLU A 101 -16.29 3.48 11.71
CA GLU A 101 -15.47 2.50 12.43
C GLU A 101 -15.66 1.09 11.86
N PHE A 102 -14.57 0.32 11.85
CA PHE A 102 -14.59 -1.08 11.48
C PHE A 102 -15.33 -1.95 12.48
N THR A 103 -16.01 -2.96 11.97
CA THR A 103 -16.36 -4.14 12.78
C THR A 103 -15.09 -4.91 13.15
N PRO A 104 -15.10 -5.73 14.22
CA PRO A 104 -13.93 -6.53 14.60
C PRO A 104 -13.41 -7.43 13.46
N SER A 105 -14.31 -7.98 12.64
CA SER A 105 -13.95 -8.81 11.47
C SER A 105 -13.29 -8.01 10.36
N GLU A 106 -13.77 -6.80 10.07
CA GLU A 106 -13.18 -5.92 9.06
C GLU A 106 -11.80 -5.45 9.49
N ASN A 107 -11.66 -5.05 10.77
CA ASN A 107 -10.38 -4.63 11.32
C ASN A 107 -9.35 -5.78 11.27
N HIS A 108 -9.76 -6.99 11.65
CA HIS A 108 -8.89 -8.15 11.58
C HIS A 108 -8.46 -8.46 10.15
N LEU A 109 -9.39 -8.38 9.18
CA LEU A 109 -9.08 -8.60 7.77
C LEU A 109 -8.13 -7.52 7.23
N PHE A 110 -8.40 -6.25 7.55
CA PHE A 110 -7.55 -5.12 7.15
C PHE A 110 -6.12 -5.30 7.66
N LEU A 111 -5.96 -5.53 8.98
CA LEU A 111 -4.65 -5.71 9.60
C LEU A 111 -3.93 -6.93 9.04
N ASN A 112 -4.61 -8.06 8.84
CA ASN A 112 -3.98 -9.25 8.28
C ASN A 112 -3.41 -9.03 6.87
N ILE A 113 -4.15 -8.37 5.97
CA ILE A 113 -3.67 -8.13 4.61
C ILE A 113 -2.61 -7.02 4.61
N HIS A 114 -2.84 -5.93 5.37
CA HIS A 114 -1.91 -4.82 5.49
C HIS A 114 -0.56 -5.29 6.03
N ASP A 115 -0.56 -6.02 7.14
CA ASP A 115 0.66 -6.48 7.79
C ASP A 115 1.38 -7.55 6.95
N LYS A 116 0.62 -8.37 6.19
CA LYS A 116 1.21 -9.26 5.19
C LYS A 116 1.94 -8.49 4.10
N PHE A 117 1.31 -7.47 3.51
CA PHE A 117 1.95 -6.64 2.48
C PHE A 117 3.18 -5.94 3.05
N LEU A 118 3.04 -5.29 4.21
CA LEU A 118 4.14 -4.60 4.88
C LEU A 118 5.31 -5.54 5.17
N ALA A 119 5.05 -6.73 5.72
CA ALA A 119 6.10 -7.71 6.02
C ALA A 119 6.84 -8.16 4.75
N LEU A 120 6.14 -8.39 3.64
CA LEU A 120 6.75 -8.78 2.37
C LEU A 120 7.55 -7.64 1.75
N LEU A 121 7.01 -6.42 1.72
CA LEU A 121 7.71 -5.23 1.21
C LEU A 121 8.98 -4.94 2.02
N LEU A 122 8.98 -5.18 3.33
CA LEU A 122 10.17 -5.02 4.18
C LEU A 122 11.28 -6.05 3.89
N THR A 123 10.98 -7.12 3.16
CA THR A 123 11.98 -8.11 2.72
C THR A 123 12.56 -7.82 1.34
N ASP A 124 12.07 -6.78 0.67
CA ASP A 124 12.55 -6.34 -0.63
C ASP A 124 13.58 -5.21 -0.49
N GLU A 125 14.85 -5.58 -0.49
CA GLU A 125 15.97 -4.63 -0.41
C GLU A 125 16.02 -3.66 -1.61
N GLU A 126 15.66 -4.12 -2.81
CA GLU A 126 15.67 -3.29 -4.02
C GLU A 126 14.61 -2.20 -3.92
N LEU A 127 13.40 -2.56 -3.47
CA LEU A 127 12.33 -1.62 -3.19
C LEU A 127 12.76 -0.57 -2.16
N ILE A 128 13.34 -1.02 -1.05
CA ILE A 128 13.76 -0.15 0.05
C ILE A 128 14.80 0.86 -0.43
N THR A 129 15.85 0.40 -1.10
CA THR A 129 16.88 1.29 -1.66
C THR A 129 16.25 2.26 -2.66
N TYR A 130 15.38 1.79 -3.55
CA TYR A 130 14.72 2.62 -4.56
C TYR A 130 13.81 3.70 -3.95
N LEU A 131 13.05 3.38 -2.91
CA LEU A 131 12.12 4.31 -2.28
C LEU A 131 12.78 5.27 -1.28
N LEU A 132 13.82 4.82 -0.57
CA LEU A 132 14.32 5.52 0.62
C LEU A 132 15.77 5.99 0.52
N GLU A 133 16.59 5.38 -0.33
CA GLU A 133 18.04 5.64 -0.36
C GLU A 133 18.49 6.34 -1.66
N VAL A 134 17.66 6.32 -2.72
CA VAL A 134 17.95 6.94 -4.03
C VAL A 134 17.11 8.22 -4.25
N GLY A 135 16.45 8.75 -3.21
CA GLY A 135 15.69 10.01 -3.22
C GLY A 135 16.54 11.25 -2.98
#